data_AF-A0A7C3ETA2-F1
#
_entry.id   AF-A0A7C3ETA2-F1
#
_cell.length_a   1.000
_cell.length_b   1.000
_cell.length_c   1.000
_cell.angle_alpha   90.00
_cell.angle_beta   90.00
_cell.angle_gamma   90.00
#
_symmetry.space_group_name_H-M   'P 1'
#
loop_
_entity.id
_entity.type
_entity.pdbx_description
1 polymer ?
#
loop_
_entity_poly.entity_id
_entity_poly.type
_entity_poly.pdbx_seq_one_letter_code
_entity_poly.pdbx_strand_id
1 'polypeptide(L)'
;MEKRDKRPRPAGQPAVKTTIAVGRPPGSGKGVGQVPRGVEVLVKKASVHADFRAVLPAKRADAAQEIGLTLEPAGAMMLDAVTAAQPEAIIACTAVNTVSRAAFLRRAAVMLAALGADLVVGGGSARAVGIAPDHPRRDRYVLYTETDYKGEMTIGLVEEPEFDRKAAEVARKNRVLRQAYVAASKAWSQDEARKGVPFPMRAPLLLRLDRIATYSQKDRAEEAFAKRQEQADRKAEDAKKLEERRVASLSEAARAKEKEKADLLKAAEALFEKELAALLGSPKPE
;
A
#
# COMPACT_ATOMS: atom_id res chain seq x y z
N MET A 1 77.19 27.92 -19.55
CA MET A 1 77.26 27.45 -20.95
C MET A 1 77.30 25.93 -20.90
N GLU A 2 76.21 25.26 -21.28
CA GLU A 2 76.28 23.93 -21.92
C GLU A 2 74.89 23.60 -22.47
N LYS A 3 74.77 23.67 -23.79
CA LYS A 3 73.58 23.29 -24.55
C LYS A 3 73.60 21.77 -24.69
N ARG A 4 72.54 21.09 -24.25
CA ARG A 4 72.30 19.68 -24.63
C ARG A 4 71.31 19.60 -25.79
N ASP A 5 71.82 19.05 -26.89
CA ASP A 5 71.14 18.78 -28.15
C ASP A 5 69.85 17.97 -27.99
N LYS A 6 68.77 18.48 -28.60
CA LYS A 6 67.53 17.72 -28.84
C LYS A 6 67.59 17.09 -30.23
N ARG A 7 67.82 15.78 -30.30
CA ARG A 7 67.54 15.01 -31.53
C ARG A 7 66.03 14.77 -31.65
N PRO A 8 65.43 14.94 -32.85
CA PRO A 8 64.01 14.68 -33.05
C PRO A 8 63.73 13.17 -33.07
N ARG A 9 62.70 12.73 -32.32
CA ARG A 9 62.22 11.35 -32.37
C ARG A 9 61.43 11.11 -33.67
N PRO A 10 61.58 9.94 -34.32
CA PRO A 10 60.81 9.59 -35.51
C PRO A 10 59.32 9.37 -35.20
N ALA A 11 58.48 9.67 -36.19
CA ALA A 11 57.02 9.69 -36.09
C ALA A 11 56.43 8.31 -35.72
N GLY A 12 55.59 8.30 -34.69
CA GLY A 12 54.83 7.12 -34.29
C GLY A 12 53.76 6.80 -35.32
N GLN A 13 53.81 5.59 -35.88
CA GLN A 13 52.71 5.03 -36.66
C GLN A 13 51.52 4.73 -35.72
N PRO A 14 50.27 4.97 -36.13
CA PRO A 14 49.11 4.65 -35.29
C PRO A 14 48.99 3.13 -35.16
N ALA A 15 49.24 2.62 -33.96
CA ALA A 15 48.86 1.27 -33.61
C ALA A 15 47.33 1.17 -33.64
N VAL A 16 46.81 0.62 -34.75
CA VAL A 16 45.41 0.23 -34.91
C VAL A 16 45.12 -0.86 -33.88
N LYS A 17 44.73 -0.43 -32.67
CA LYS A 17 44.06 -1.29 -31.70
C LYS A 17 42.63 -1.45 -32.20
N THR A 18 42.41 -2.41 -33.10
CA THR A 18 41.08 -2.99 -33.29
C THR A 18 40.70 -3.70 -32.00
N THR A 19 40.20 -2.93 -31.04
CA THR A 19 39.32 -3.43 -30.01
C THR A 19 38.09 -3.94 -30.75
N ILE A 20 38.06 -5.23 -31.06
CA ILE A 20 36.80 -5.92 -31.30
C ILE A 20 36.07 -5.81 -29.97
N ALA A 21 35.32 -4.72 -29.84
CA ALA A 21 34.30 -4.60 -28.84
C ALA A 21 33.28 -5.68 -29.18
N VAL A 22 33.50 -6.88 -28.61
CA VAL A 22 32.40 -7.70 -28.11
C VAL A 22 31.76 -6.83 -27.03
N GLY A 23 31.04 -5.81 -27.49
CA GLY A 23 30.28 -4.92 -26.67
C GLY A 23 29.34 -5.82 -25.91
N ARG A 24 29.55 -5.90 -24.59
CA ARG A 24 28.51 -6.35 -23.68
C ARG A 24 27.19 -5.76 -24.19
N PRO A 25 26.14 -6.57 -24.43
CA PRO A 25 24.83 -6.00 -24.69
C PRO A 25 24.58 -4.91 -23.64
N PRO A 26 24.16 -3.71 -24.07
CA PRO A 26 24.09 -2.54 -23.21
C PRO A 26 23.46 -2.95 -21.88
N GLY A 27 24.25 -2.81 -20.81
CA GLY A 27 23.93 -3.34 -19.49
C GLY A 27 22.50 -2.97 -19.10
N SER A 28 21.75 -4.01 -18.78
CA SER A 28 20.47 -4.06 -18.06
C SER A 28 20.18 -2.83 -17.18
N GLY A 29 19.63 -1.78 -17.77
CA GLY A 29 19.38 -0.53 -17.04
C GLY A 29 18.48 0.46 -17.75
N LYS A 30 18.53 0.55 -19.09
CA LYS A 30 17.45 1.17 -19.84
C LYS A 30 16.24 0.26 -19.73
N GLY A 31 15.27 0.66 -18.90
CA GLY A 31 13.98 -0.01 -18.86
C GLY A 31 13.46 -0.13 -20.28
N VAL A 32 12.95 -1.30 -20.64
CA VAL A 32 12.13 -1.46 -21.84
C VAL A 32 11.16 -0.27 -21.84
N GLY A 33 11.14 0.51 -22.93
CA GLY A 33 10.38 1.76 -23.00
C GLY A 33 8.97 1.56 -22.46
N GLN A 34 8.42 2.59 -21.79
CA GLN A 34 7.06 2.51 -21.25
C GLN A 34 6.12 2.03 -22.35
N VAL A 35 5.36 0.95 -22.08
CA VAL A 35 4.33 0.46 -22.99
C VAL A 35 3.39 1.64 -23.30
N PRO A 36 3.10 1.95 -24.57
CA PRO A 36 2.20 3.05 -24.90
C PRO A 36 0.88 2.93 -24.15
N ARG A 37 0.43 4.00 -23.48
CA ARG A 37 -0.74 3.98 -22.57
C ARG A 37 -1.99 3.41 -23.21
N GLY A 38 -2.21 3.67 -24.50
CA GLY A 38 -3.35 3.14 -25.23
C GLY A 38 -3.37 1.61 -25.28
N VAL A 39 -2.20 0.98 -25.43
CA VAL A 39 -2.09 -0.48 -25.45
C VAL A 39 -2.35 -1.06 -24.06
N GLU A 40 -1.84 -0.41 -23.01
CA GLU A 40 -2.12 -0.80 -21.62
C GLU A 40 -3.62 -0.78 -21.31
N VAL A 41 -4.35 0.24 -21.79
CA VAL A 41 -5.81 0.33 -21.65
C VAL A 41 -6.50 -0.87 -22.30
N LEU A 42 -6.11 -1.22 -23.53
CA LEU A 42 -6.73 -2.33 -24.27
C LEU A 42 -6.51 -3.67 -23.58
N VAL A 43 -5.28 -3.92 -23.12
CA VAL A 43 -4.92 -5.15 -22.40
C VAL A 43 -5.70 -5.26 -21.08
N LYS A 44 -5.77 -4.18 -20.29
CA LYS A 44 -6.52 -4.17 -19.02
C LYS A 44 -8.05 -4.26 -19.23
N LYS A 45 -8.58 -3.67 -20.30
CA LYS A 45 -9.99 -3.85 -20.71
C LYS A 45 -10.28 -5.31 -21.01
N ALA A 46 -9.43 -5.94 -21.83
CA ALA A 46 -9.57 -7.34 -22.21
C ALA A 46 -9.42 -8.32 -21.04
N SER A 47 -8.66 -7.98 -19.99
CA SER A 47 -8.54 -8.85 -18.82
C SER A 47 -9.78 -8.86 -17.92
N VAL A 48 -10.65 -7.85 -18.02
CA VAL A 48 -11.88 -7.75 -17.22
C VAL A 48 -13.18 -7.89 -18.01
N HIS A 49 -13.14 -7.81 -19.34
CA HIS A 49 -14.30 -7.87 -20.23
C HIS A 49 -14.17 -9.01 -21.24
N ALA A 50 -14.96 -10.07 -21.05
CA ALA A 50 -14.87 -11.30 -21.84
C ALA A 50 -15.07 -11.08 -23.34
N ASP A 51 -16.09 -10.32 -23.75
CA ASP A 51 -16.32 -10.08 -25.19
C ASP A 51 -15.18 -9.30 -25.83
N PHE A 52 -14.68 -8.26 -25.13
CA PHE A 52 -13.53 -7.49 -25.59
C PHE A 52 -12.24 -8.31 -25.63
N ARG A 53 -12.10 -9.32 -24.76
CA ARG A 53 -10.99 -10.27 -24.80
C ARG A 53 -10.93 -11.06 -26.09
N ALA A 54 -12.08 -11.42 -26.67
CA ALA A 54 -12.14 -12.08 -27.98
C ALA A 54 -11.88 -11.09 -29.13
N VAL A 55 -12.31 -9.84 -28.98
CA VAL A 55 -12.16 -8.80 -30.01
C VAL A 55 -10.72 -8.33 -30.19
N LEU A 56 -9.96 -8.14 -29.10
CA LEU A 56 -8.59 -7.59 -29.16
C LEU A 56 -7.61 -8.42 -30.01
N PRO A 57 -7.48 -9.76 -29.87
CA PRO A 57 -6.57 -10.54 -30.70
C PRO A 57 -7.03 -10.62 -32.16
N ALA A 58 -8.34 -10.53 -32.42
CA ALA A 58 -8.91 -10.60 -33.76
C ALA A 58 -8.77 -9.29 -34.56
N LYS A 59 -9.05 -8.14 -33.91
CA LYS A 59 -9.05 -6.81 -34.56
C LYS A 59 -7.79 -5.99 -34.27
N ARG A 60 -6.93 -6.41 -33.34
CA ARG A 60 -5.66 -5.74 -32.98
C ARG A 60 -5.82 -4.24 -32.75
N ALA A 61 -5.12 -3.38 -33.51
CA ALA A 61 -5.18 -1.94 -33.36
C ALA A 61 -6.62 -1.39 -33.56
N ASP A 62 -7.43 -2.01 -34.41
CA ASP A 62 -8.80 -1.57 -34.68
C ASP A 62 -9.74 -1.80 -33.49
N ALA A 63 -9.40 -2.70 -32.56
CA ALA A 63 -10.16 -2.90 -31.33
C ALA A 63 -10.22 -1.63 -30.46
N ALA A 64 -9.31 -0.68 -30.66
CA ALA A 64 -9.33 0.60 -29.97
C ALA A 64 -10.58 1.43 -30.29
N GLN A 65 -11.09 1.32 -31.51
CA GLN A 65 -12.26 2.08 -31.98
C GLN A 65 -13.53 1.68 -31.22
N GLU A 66 -13.65 0.40 -30.83
CA GLU A 66 -14.80 -0.14 -30.08
C GLU A 66 -14.98 0.51 -28.71
N ILE A 67 -13.90 1.03 -28.12
CA ILE A 67 -13.94 1.74 -26.83
C ILE A 67 -13.82 3.27 -26.97
N GLY A 68 -13.77 3.78 -28.21
CA GLY A 68 -13.54 5.19 -28.51
C GLY A 68 -12.13 5.66 -28.15
N LEU A 69 -11.13 4.78 -28.27
CA LEU A 69 -9.72 5.09 -28.04
C LEU A 69 -9.00 5.27 -29.38
N THR A 70 -8.26 6.37 -29.52
CA THR A 70 -7.33 6.57 -30.63
C THR A 70 -5.94 6.14 -30.18
N LEU A 71 -5.34 5.16 -30.86
CA LEU A 71 -3.96 4.74 -30.58
C LEU A 71 -2.96 5.68 -31.25
N GLU A 72 -1.84 5.92 -30.58
CA GLU A 72 -0.67 6.50 -31.22
C GLU A 72 -0.10 5.54 -32.28
N PRO A 73 0.51 6.05 -33.36
CA PRO A 73 1.06 5.21 -34.43
C PRO A 73 1.99 4.10 -33.93
N ALA A 74 2.84 4.40 -32.94
CA ALA A 74 3.73 3.41 -32.32
C ALA A 74 2.97 2.28 -31.61
N GLY A 75 1.86 2.58 -30.94
CA GLY A 75 1.03 1.59 -30.25
C GLY A 75 0.26 0.70 -31.24
N ALA A 76 -0.24 1.28 -32.33
CA ALA A 76 -0.88 0.53 -33.40
C ALA A 76 0.10 -0.43 -34.08
N MET A 77 1.27 0.08 -34.50
CA MET A 77 2.34 -0.75 -35.08
C MET A 77 2.75 -1.88 -34.16
N MET A 78 2.83 -1.62 -32.85
CA MET A 78 3.19 -2.64 -31.86
C MET A 78 2.11 -3.74 -31.75
N LEU A 79 0.83 -3.38 -31.76
CA LEU A 79 -0.27 -4.36 -31.73
C LEU A 79 -0.39 -5.15 -33.03
N ASP A 80 -0.09 -4.54 -34.18
CA ASP A 80 -0.18 -5.20 -35.48
C ASP A 80 0.98 -6.15 -35.74
N ALA A 81 2.16 -5.86 -35.17
CA ALA A 81 3.35 -6.68 -35.30
C ALA A 81 3.37 -7.93 -34.41
N VAL A 82 2.58 -7.97 -33.32
CA VAL A 82 2.54 -9.12 -32.41
C VAL A 82 1.60 -10.23 -32.92
N THR A 83 1.94 -11.49 -32.62
CA THR A 83 1.08 -12.63 -32.96
C THR A 83 -0.16 -12.65 -32.06
N ALA A 84 -1.28 -13.20 -32.52
CA ALA A 84 -2.52 -13.23 -31.72
C ALA A 84 -2.36 -13.92 -30.35
N ALA A 85 -1.48 -14.91 -30.25
CA ALA A 85 -1.18 -15.61 -29.00
C ALA A 85 -0.50 -14.73 -27.95
N GLN A 86 0.22 -13.67 -28.36
CA GLN A 86 0.98 -12.83 -27.45
C GLN A 86 0.08 -11.88 -26.63
N PRO A 87 -0.87 -11.11 -27.20
CA PRO A 87 -1.87 -10.39 -26.42
C PRO A 87 -2.66 -11.30 -25.49
N GLU A 88 -3.04 -12.50 -25.91
CA GLU A 88 -3.77 -13.45 -25.05
C GLU A 88 -2.97 -13.85 -23.81
N ALA A 89 -1.68 -14.15 -23.97
CA ALA A 89 -0.79 -14.45 -22.85
C ALA A 89 -0.64 -13.26 -21.90
N ILE A 90 -0.47 -12.04 -22.45
CA ILE A 90 -0.37 -10.82 -21.65
C ILE A 90 -1.67 -10.58 -20.88
N ILE A 91 -2.83 -10.72 -21.53
CA ILE A 91 -4.15 -10.56 -20.90
C ILE A 91 -4.34 -11.56 -19.75
N ALA A 92 -3.96 -12.83 -19.96
CA ALA A 92 -4.07 -13.87 -18.94
C ALA A 92 -3.24 -13.56 -17.68
N CYS A 93 -2.11 -12.87 -17.83
CA CYS A 93 -1.24 -12.45 -16.72
C CYS A 93 -1.56 -11.04 -16.18
N THR A 94 -2.54 -10.33 -16.74
CA THR A 94 -2.84 -8.94 -16.35
C THR A 94 -3.92 -8.90 -15.26
N ALA A 95 -3.55 -8.54 -14.04
CA ALA A 95 -4.47 -8.24 -12.97
C ALA A 95 -4.87 -6.76 -12.95
N VAL A 96 -6.16 -6.47 -12.75
CA VAL A 96 -6.69 -5.12 -12.54
C VAL A 96 -7.18 -5.02 -11.10
N ASN A 97 -6.75 -3.96 -10.40
CA ASN A 97 -7.19 -3.69 -9.03
C ASN A 97 -8.73 -3.64 -8.96
N THR A 98 -9.32 -4.18 -7.89
CA THR A 98 -10.77 -4.23 -7.70
C THR A 98 -11.41 -2.84 -7.71
N VAL A 99 -10.69 -1.81 -7.26
CA VAL A 99 -11.15 -0.42 -7.26
C VAL A 99 -11.25 0.15 -8.69
N SER A 100 -10.29 -0.16 -9.57
CA SER A 100 -10.26 0.35 -10.95
C SER A 100 -11.01 -0.53 -11.95
N ARG A 101 -11.37 -1.77 -11.57
CA ARG A 101 -12.10 -2.73 -12.43
C ARG A 101 -13.39 -2.15 -13.02
N ALA A 102 -14.15 -1.37 -12.24
CA ALA A 102 -15.39 -0.74 -12.72
C ALA A 102 -15.13 0.33 -13.79
N ALA A 103 -13.99 1.04 -13.73
CA ALA A 103 -13.59 2.01 -14.75
C ALA A 103 -13.27 1.31 -16.08
N PHE A 104 -12.60 0.15 -16.02
CA PHE A 104 -12.30 -0.68 -17.18
C PHE A 104 -13.54 -1.32 -17.82
N LEU A 105 -14.71 -1.32 -17.19
CA LEU A 105 -15.95 -1.72 -17.87
C LEU A 105 -16.61 -0.59 -18.69
N ARG A 106 -16.15 0.66 -18.55
CA ARG A 106 -16.74 1.85 -19.21
C ARG A 106 -16.04 2.21 -20.53
N ARG A 107 -16.11 3.48 -20.94
CA ARG A 107 -15.45 4.05 -22.15
C ARG A 107 -13.99 4.45 -21.89
N ALA A 108 -13.19 4.55 -22.95
CA ALA A 108 -11.74 4.74 -22.87
C ALA A 108 -11.27 5.94 -22.03
N ALA A 109 -11.96 7.08 -22.09
CA ALA A 109 -11.61 8.27 -21.31
C ALA A 109 -11.59 8.01 -19.79
N VAL A 110 -12.51 7.19 -19.28
CA VAL A 110 -12.59 6.83 -17.85
C VAL A 110 -11.45 5.89 -17.46
N MET A 111 -11.01 5.02 -18.37
CA MET A 111 -9.88 4.11 -18.14
C MET A 111 -8.55 4.86 -18.12
N LEU A 112 -8.37 5.81 -19.03
CA LEU A 112 -7.18 6.68 -19.06
C LEU A 112 -7.06 7.50 -17.77
N ALA A 113 -8.18 8.02 -17.24
CA ALA A 113 -8.21 8.70 -15.95
C ALA A 113 -7.87 7.74 -14.79
N ALA A 114 -8.38 6.51 -14.81
CA ALA A 114 -8.07 5.51 -13.79
C ALA A 114 -6.58 5.11 -13.78
N LEU A 115 -5.94 5.02 -14.96
CA LEU A 115 -4.48 4.81 -15.06
C LEU A 115 -3.68 5.99 -14.49
N GLY A 116 -4.19 7.22 -14.62
CA GLY A 116 -3.59 8.39 -14.00
C GLY A 116 -3.73 8.42 -12.48
N ALA A 117 -4.83 7.89 -11.94
CA ALA A 117 -5.11 7.84 -10.50
C ALA A 117 -4.34 6.71 -9.78
N ASP A 118 -4.13 5.55 -10.43
CA ASP A 118 -3.31 4.45 -9.92
C ASP A 118 -1.82 4.85 -9.74
N LEU A 119 -1.37 5.96 -10.34
CA LEU A 119 -0.01 6.51 -10.12
C LEU A 119 0.13 7.28 -8.81
N VAL A 120 -0.98 7.74 -8.20
CA VAL A 120 -0.95 8.53 -6.95
C VAL A 120 -1.15 7.63 -5.71
N VAL A 121 -1.77 6.46 -5.87
CA VAL A 121 -2.01 5.51 -4.78
C VAL A 121 -1.71 4.09 -5.28
N GLY A 122 -0.45 3.66 -5.13
CA GLY A 122 -0.11 2.24 -5.19
C GLY A 122 0.12 1.67 -6.60
N GLY A 123 1.17 2.14 -7.29
CA GLY A 123 1.66 1.54 -8.52
C GLY A 123 3.13 1.16 -8.40
N GLY A 124 3.43 0.08 -7.69
CA GLY A 124 4.75 -0.57 -7.79
C GLY A 124 4.95 -1.00 -9.24
N SER A 125 5.71 -0.20 -9.99
CA SER A 125 6.21 -0.57 -11.31
C SER A 125 6.93 -1.91 -11.15
N ALA A 126 6.28 -2.99 -11.60
CA ALA A 126 6.96 -4.25 -11.85
C ALA A 126 7.88 -4.02 -13.05
N ARG A 127 8.98 -3.31 -12.79
CA ARG A 127 10.13 -3.25 -13.67
C ARG A 127 10.48 -4.70 -13.95
N ALA A 128 10.63 -5.09 -15.21
CA ALA A 128 11.23 -6.37 -15.54
C ALA A 128 12.66 -6.33 -14.98
N VAL A 129 12.81 -6.79 -13.73
CA VAL A 129 14.10 -7.03 -13.11
C VAL A 129 14.58 -8.28 -13.83
N GLY A 130 15.51 -8.12 -14.78
CA GLY A 130 16.22 -9.27 -15.35
C GLY A 130 16.75 -10.12 -14.19
N ILE A 131 16.91 -11.43 -14.39
CA ILE A 131 17.30 -12.41 -13.36
C ILE A 131 18.42 -11.80 -12.50
N ALA A 132 18.02 -11.24 -11.36
CA ALA A 132 18.95 -10.71 -10.40
C ALA A 132 19.48 -11.94 -9.67
N PRO A 133 20.80 -12.03 -9.42
CA PRO A 133 21.30 -13.07 -8.53
C PRO A 133 20.47 -13.04 -7.26
N ASP A 134 20.00 -14.21 -6.81
CA ASP A 134 19.25 -14.35 -5.56
C ASP A 134 20.11 -13.76 -4.44
N HIS A 135 19.89 -12.49 -4.14
CA HIS A 135 20.44 -11.89 -2.96
C HIS A 135 19.58 -12.45 -1.83
N PRO A 136 20.18 -13.12 -0.83
CA PRO A 136 19.41 -13.55 0.33
C PRO A 136 18.66 -12.31 0.82
N ARG A 137 17.33 -12.40 0.91
CA ARG A 137 16.49 -11.31 1.39
C ARG A 137 17.08 -10.92 2.75
N ARG A 138 17.79 -9.80 2.79
CA ARG A 138 18.37 -9.31 4.03
C ARG A 138 17.19 -9.07 4.97
N ASP A 139 17.30 -9.57 6.19
CA ASP A 139 16.27 -9.36 7.20
C ASP A 139 16.06 -7.85 7.38
N ARG A 140 14.89 -7.38 6.95
CA ARG A 140 14.48 -5.99 7.10
C ARG A 140 13.58 -5.90 8.31
N TYR A 141 13.92 -4.97 9.19
CA TYR A 141 13.17 -4.70 10.41
C TYR A 141 12.31 -3.47 10.20
N VAL A 142 11.03 -3.56 10.52
CA VAL A 142 10.04 -2.51 10.36
C VAL A 142 9.68 -1.96 11.72
N LEU A 143 9.97 -0.68 11.92
CA LEU A 143 9.44 0.10 13.03
C LEU A 143 8.08 0.64 12.61
N TYR A 144 7.06 0.41 13.41
CA TYR A 144 5.68 0.80 13.11
C TYR A 144 4.96 1.36 14.34
N THR A 145 3.85 2.05 14.10
CA THR A 145 2.87 2.37 15.12
C THR A 145 1.59 1.59 14.88
N GLU A 146 1.02 1.03 15.94
CA GLU A 146 -0.30 0.41 15.95
C GLU A 146 -1.23 1.29 16.76
N THR A 147 -2.37 1.66 16.19
CA THR A 147 -3.43 2.36 16.91
C THR A 147 -4.60 1.42 17.10
N ASP A 148 -4.99 1.21 18.35
CA ASP A 148 -6.14 0.37 18.67
C ASP A 148 -7.48 1.09 18.40
N TYR A 149 -8.59 0.43 18.72
CA TYR A 149 -9.93 1.01 18.49
C TYR A 149 -10.30 2.11 19.51
N LYS A 150 -9.57 2.20 20.63
CA LYS A 150 -9.68 3.26 21.64
C LYS A 150 -8.85 4.49 21.25
N GLY A 151 -7.99 4.37 20.24
CA GLY A 151 -7.06 5.41 19.81
C GLY A 151 -5.74 5.40 20.58
N GLU A 152 -5.50 4.36 21.39
CA GLU A 152 -4.23 4.16 22.06
C GLU A 152 -3.18 3.72 21.03
N MET A 153 -2.06 4.43 21.02
CA MET A 153 -0.97 4.19 20.09
C MET A 153 0.14 3.43 20.79
N THR A 154 0.50 2.26 20.24
CA THR A 154 1.69 1.51 20.63
C THR A 154 2.72 1.56 19.51
N ILE A 155 3.99 1.43 19.87
CA ILE A 155 5.09 1.34 18.92
C ILE A 155 5.56 -0.11 18.93
N GLY A 156 5.89 -0.63 17.75
CA GLY A 156 6.37 -2.00 17.60
C GLY A 156 7.53 -2.09 16.63
N LEU A 157 8.34 -3.13 16.82
CA LEU A 157 9.45 -3.50 15.96
C LEU A 157 9.34 -4.98 15.61
N VAL A 158 9.25 -5.30 14.33
CA VAL A 158 9.13 -6.68 13.82
C VAL A 158 9.91 -6.84 12.53
N GLU A 159 10.10 -8.07 12.08
CA GLU A 159 10.59 -8.33 10.72
C GLU A 159 9.52 -7.98 9.68
N GLU A 160 9.94 -7.57 8.48
CA GLU A 160 9.03 -7.14 7.42
C GLU A 160 7.95 -8.18 7.04
N PRO A 161 8.25 -9.49 6.91
CA PRO A 161 7.21 -10.48 6.63
C PRO A 161 6.16 -10.58 7.74
N GLU A 162 6.55 -10.34 9.00
CA GLU A 162 5.62 -10.31 10.13
C GLU A 162 4.77 -9.03 10.10
N PHE A 163 5.35 -7.88 9.76
CA PHE A 163 4.61 -6.64 9.56
C PHE A 163 3.50 -6.81 8.51
N ASP A 164 3.80 -7.43 7.37
CA ASP A 164 2.82 -7.66 6.31
C ASP A 164 1.68 -8.60 6.76
N ARG A 165 2.00 -9.63 7.56
CA ARG A 165 0.99 -10.51 8.19
C ARG A 165 0.09 -9.73 9.15
N LYS A 166 0.67 -8.88 10.01
CA LYS A 166 -0.08 -8.02 10.93
C LYS A 166 -0.99 -7.04 10.18
N ALA A 167 -0.50 -6.43 9.10
CA ALA A 167 -1.29 -5.52 8.26
C ALA A 167 -2.53 -6.23 7.67
N ALA A 168 -2.37 -7.45 7.17
CA ALA A 168 -3.48 -8.25 6.67
C ALA A 168 -4.47 -8.66 7.78
N GLU A 169 -3.98 -8.93 8.99
CA GLU A 169 -4.81 -9.23 10.15
C GLU A 169 -5.63 -8.01 10.61
N VAL A 170 -5.00 -6.84 10.69
CA VAL A 170 -5.65 -5.55 11.01
C VAL A 170 -6.81 -5.26 10.06
N ALA A 171 -6.61 -5.47 8.75
CA ALA A 171 -7.67 -5.30 7.75
C ALA A 171 -8.87 -6.24 8.00
N ARG A 172 -8.62 -7.49 8.41
CA ARG A 172 -9.68 -8.44 8.77
C ARG A 172 -10.41 -8.03 10.05
N LYS A 173 -9.68 -7.66 11.10
CA LYS A 173 -10.24 -7.22 12.39
C LYS A 173 -11.11 -5.96 12.26
N ASN A 174 -10.73 -5.03 11.39
CA ASN A 174 -11.51 -3.81 11.13
C ASN A 174 -12.94 -4.06 10.65
N ARG A 175 -13.17 -5.13 9.88
CA ARG A 175 -14.53 -5.53 9.50
C ARG A 175 -15.34 -5.99 10.71
N VAL A 176 -14.72 -6.81 11.56
CA VAL A 176 -15.36 -7.36 12.77
C VAL A 176 -15.66 -6.27 13.79
N LEU A 177 -14.75 -5.32 14.00
CA LEU A 177 -14.96 -4.18 14.90
C LEU A 177 -16.20 -3.36 14.55
N ARG A 178 -16.44 -3.10 13.25
CA ARG A 178 -17.64 -2.38 12.81
C ARG A 178 -18.91 -3.18 13.09
N GLN A 179 -18.88 -4.50 12.88
CA GLN A 179 -20.02 -5.38 13.16
C GLN A 179 -20.32 -5.42 14.66
N ALA A 180 -19.28 -5.56 15.49
CA ALA A 180 -19.39 -5.52 16.95
C ALA A 180 -20.01 -4.20 17.43
N TYR A 181 -19.60 -3.07 16.86
CA TYR A 181 -20.16 -1.76 17.22
C TYR A 181 -21.66 -1.65 16.90
N VAL A 182 -22.07 -2.11 15.71
CA VAL A 182 -23.49 -2.11 15.31
C VAL A 182 -24.30 -3.04 16.21
N ALA A 183 -23.79 -4.22 16.53
CA ALA A 183 -24.43 -5.16 17.44
C ALA A 183 -24.57 -4.57 18.85
N ALA A 184 -23.51 -3.97 19.37
CA ALA A 184 -23.46 -3.32 20.66
C ALA A 184 -24.45 -2.14 20.76
N SER A 185 -24.45 -1.26 19.76
CA SER A 185 -25.37 -0.13 19.69
C SER A 185 -26.84 -0.59 19.64
N LYS A 186 -27.12 -1.65 18.87
CA LYS A 186 -28.47 -2.25 18.82
C LYS A 186 -28.87 -2.84 20.17
N ALA A 187 -28.02 -3.65 20.80
CA ALA A 187 -28.29 -4.24 22.10
C ALA A 187 -28.48 -3.17 23.19
N TRP A 188 -27.71 -2.09 23.15
CA TRP A 188 -27.89 -0.93 24.03
C TRP A 188 -29.27 -0.29 23.87
N SER A 189 -29.74 -0.10 22.63
CA SER A 189 -31.05 0.52 22.36
C SER A 189 -32.23 -0.36 22.80
N GLN A 190 -32.02 -1.67 22.92
CA GLN A 190 -33.04 -2.65 23.33
C GLN A 190 -33.08 -2.88 24.84
N ASP A 191 -32.08 -2.38 25.58
CA ASP A 191 -32.05 -2.47 27.03
C ASP A 191 -33.08 -1.48 27.64
N GLU A 192 -34.18 -2.03 28.16
CA GLU A 192 -35.26 -1.23 28.78
C GLU A 192 -34.75 -0.37 29.95
N ALA A 193 -33.71 -0.79 30.67
CA ALA A 193 -33.10 0.01 31.73
C ALA A 193 -32.39 1.27 31.20
N ARG A 194 -32.12 1.35 29.90
CA ARG A 194 -31.38 2.43 29.22
C ARG A 194 -32.22 3.11 28.13
N LYS A 195 -33.52 2.88 28.12
CA LYS A 195 -34.45 3.42 27.12
C LYS A 195 -34.36 4.94 27.07
N GLY A 196 -34.12 5.47 25.87
CA GLY A 196 -33.97 6.91 25.64
C GLY A 196 -32.57 7.48 25.87
N VAL A 197 -31.62 6.69 26.40
CA VAL A 197 -30.21 7.11 26.52
C VAL A 197 -29.45 6.70 25.25
N PRO A 198 -28.88 7.65 24.49
CA PRO A 198 -28.12 7.31 23.29
C PRO A 198 -26.88 6.50 23.65
N PHE A 199 -26.42 5.64 22.73
CA PHE A 199 -25.20 4.86 22.93
C PHE A 199 -24.00 5.81 23.12
N PRO A 200 -23.35 5.83 24.30
CA PRO A 200 -22.38 6.86 24.64
C PRO A 200 -21.04 6.68 23.94
N MET A 201 -20.76 5.49 23.42
CA MET A 201 -19.52 5.18 22.72
C MET A 201 -19.56 5.70 21.28
N ARG A 202 -18.55 6.48 20.91
CA ARG A 202 -18.32 6.89 19.51
C ARG A 202 -18.01 5.65 18.66
N ALA A 203 -18.26 5.75 17.35
CA ALA A 203 -17.84 4.71 16.43
C ALA A 203 -16.33 4.42 16.61
N PRO A 204 -15.93 3.14 16.78
CA PRO A 204 -14.55 2.80 17.07
C PRO A 204 -13.65 3.27 15.94
N LEU A 205 -12.47 3.74 16.31
CA LEU A 205 -11.43 3.99 15.32
C LEU A 205 -11.06 2.65 14.67
N LEU A 206 -10.79 2.70 13.37
CA LEU A 206 -10.22 1.54 12.70
C LEU A 206 -8.83 1.31 13.29
N LEU A 207 -8.49 0.04 13.52
CA LEU A 207 -7.13 -0.36 13.78
C LEU A 207 -6.26 0.13 12.63
N ARG A 208 -5.21 0.87 12.96
CA ARG A 208 -4.23 1.37 12.00
C ARG A 208 -2.88 0.77 12.30
N LEU A 209 -2.19 0.39 11.23
CA LEU A 209 -0.82 -0.06 11.27
C LEU A 209 -0.02 0.81 10.32
N ASP A 210 0.69 1.79 10.85
CA ASP A 210 1.41 2.77 10.06
C ASP A 210 2.93 2.47 10.15
N ARG A 211 3.55 2.24 8.99
CA ARG A 211 4.99 2.01 8.86
C ARG A 211 5.73 3.33 9.12
N ILE A 212 6.63 3.37 10.10
CA ILE A 212 7.44 4.56 10.41
C ILE A 212 8.75 4.53 9.62
N ALA A 213 9.49 3.43 9.72
CA ALA A 213 10.81 3.28 9.12
C ALA A 213 11.16 1.82 8.87
N THR A 214 12.13 1.58 8.00
CA THR A 214 12.66 0.24 7.70
C THR A 214 14.17 0.26 7.84
N TYR A 215 14.71 -0.73 8.55
CA TYR A 215 16.13 -0.86 8.87
C TYR A 215 16.67 -2.17 8.31
N SER A 216 17.91 -2.13 7.81
CA SER A 216 18.63 -3.33 7.35
C SER A 216 19.49 -3.98 8.44
N GLN A 217 19.57 -3.36 9.62
CA GLN A 217 20.36 -3.84 10.77
C GLN A 217 19.46 -3.80 12.01
N LYS A 218 19.43 -4.91 12.76
CA LYS A 218 18.58 -5.09 13.94
C LYS A 218 18.91 -4.08 15.04
N ASP A 219 20.18 -3.95 15.40
CA ASP A 219 20.65 -3.08 16.49
C ASP A 219 20.21 -1.62 16.28
N ARG A 220 20.33 -1.10 15.04
CA ARG A 220 19.86 0.25 14.70
C ARG A 220 18.34 0.40 14.80
N ALA A 221 17.61 -0.66 14.49
CA ALA A 221 16.16 -0.69 14.60
C ALA A 221 15.71 -0.70 16.07
N GLU A 222 16.40 -1.46 16.92
CA GLU A 222 16.17 -1.53 18.36
C GLU A 222 16.51 -0.21 19.06
N GLU A 223 17.64 0.43 18.71
CA GLU A 223 17.98 1.76 19.23
C GLU A 223 16.92 2.81 18.85
N ALA A 224 16.49 2.80 17.58
CA ALA A 224 15.43 3.70 17.11
C ALA A 224 14.09 3.43 17.81
N PHE A 225 13.76 2.16 18.05
CA PHE A 225 12.58 1.74 18.81
C PHE A 225 12.64 2.25 20.24
N ALA A 226 13.73 2.02 20.97
CA ALA A 226 13.89 2.44 22.36
C ALA A 226 13.75 3.97 22.51
N LYS A 227 14.40 4.73 21.62
CA LYS A 227 14.30 6.20 21.61
C LYS A 227 12.87 6.68 21.36
N ARG A 228 12.11 6.00 20.49
CA ARG A 228 10.73 6.35 20.18
C ARG A 228 9.79 5.97 21.32
N GLN A 229 10.02 4.83 21.96
CA GLN A 229 9.26 4.39 23.12
C GLN A 229 9.42 5.39 24.28
N GLU A 230 10.65 5.79 24.60
CA GLU A 230 10.92 6.80 25.63
C GLU A 230 10.19 8.13 25.35
N GLN A 231 10.14 8.58 24.09
CA GLN A 231 9.39 9.78 23.70
C GLN A 231 7.88 9.59 23.84
N ALA A 232 7.36 8.40 23.53
CA ALA A 232 5.95 8.09 23.70
C ALA A 232 5.55 8.06 25.18
N ASP A 233 6.37 7.43 26.02
CA ASP A 233 6.15 7.33 27.46
C ASP A 233 6.15 8.71 28.12
N ARG A 234 7.12 9.57 27.78
CA ARG A 234 7.16 10.97 28.27
C ARG A 234 5.89 11.74 27.88
N LYS A 235 5.43 11.60 26.64
CA LYS A 235 4.19 12.26 26.19
C LYS A 235 2.96 11.72 26.92
N ALA A 236 2.91 10.41 27.19
CA ALA A 236 1.82 9.79 27.94
C ALA A 236 1.79 10.29 29.39
N GLU A 237 2.95 10.42 30.04
CA GLU A 237 3.06 11.01 31.38
C GLU A 237 2.61 12.48 31.40
N ASP A 238 3.04 13.28 30.43
CA ASP A 238 2.66 14.69 30.34
C ASP A 238 1.15 14.85 30.11
N ALA A 239 0.57 14.02 29.24
CA ALA A 239 -0.87 13.98 29.01
C ALA A 239 -1.64 13.59 30.28
N LYS A 240 -1.15 12.59 31.02
CA LYS A 240 -1.73 12.17 32.30
C LYS A 240 -1.69 13.29 33.34
N LYS A 241 -0.55 13.98 33.49
CA LYS A 241 -0.42 15.14 34.41
C LYS A 241 -1.36 16.28 34.03
N LEU A 242 -1.55 16.53 32.73
CA LEU A 242 -2.47 17.55 32.25
C LEU A 242 -3.93 17.19 32.59
N GLU A 243 -4.30 15.92 32.41
CA GLU A 243 -5.64 15.44 32.73
C GLU A 243 -5.92 15.47 34.24
N GLU A 244 -4.94 15.08 35.06
CA GLU A 244 -5.04 15.21 36.53
C GLU A 244 -5.27 16.66 36.95
N ARG A 245 -4.56 17.62 36.34
CA ARG A 245 -4.76 19.07 36.59
C ARG A 245 -6.14 19.54 36.14
N ARG A 246 -6.65 19.03 35.00
CA ARG A 246 -7.99 19.32 34.50
C ARG A 246 -9.05 18.83 35.48
N VAL A 247 -8.97 17.57 35.92
CA VAL A 247 -9.92 17.00 36.88
C VAL A 247 -9.84 17.71 38.23
N ALA A 248 -8.65 18.10 38.67
CA ALA A 248 -8.45 18.87 39.89
C ALA A 248 -9.08 20.27 39.82
N SER A 249 -9.16 20.92 38.65
CA SER A 249 -9.79 22.23 38.50
C SER A 249 -11.32 22.20 38.37
N LEU A 250 -11.90 21.02 38.15
CA LEU A 250 -13.36 20.87 38.08
C LEU A 250 -14.03 21.00 39.44
N SER A 251 -15.23 21.58 39.45
CA SER A 251 -16.12 21.59 40.61
C SER A 251 -16.63 20.18 40.94
N GLU A 252 -17.04 19.94 42.19
CA GLU A 252 -17.58 18.64 42.62
C GLU A 252 -18.76 18.17 41.76
N ALA A 253 -19.68 19.09 41.44
CA ALA A 253 -20.82 18.80 40.56
C ALA A 253 -20.37 18.40 39.14
N ALA A 254 -19.31 19.03 38.61
CA ALA A 254 -18.75 18.65 37.31
C ALA A 254 -18.06 17.28 37.37
N ARG A 255 -17.30 16.99 38.44
CA ARG A 255 -16.68 15.68 38.66
C ARG A 255 -17.71 14.57 38.77
N ALA A 256 -18.83 14.81 39.45
CA ALA A 256 -19.93 13.85 39.54
C ALA A 256 -20.52 13.53 38.17
N LYS A 257 -20.77 14.55 37.33
CA LYS A 257 -21.26 14.37 35.95
C LYS A 257 -20.25 13.65 35.06
N GLU A 258 -18.96 13.93 35.20
CA GLU A 258 -17.92 13.20 34.45
C GLU A 258 -17.82 11.74 34.89
N LYS A 259 -17.94 11.46 36.18
CA LYS A 259 -17.98 10.09 36.70
C LYS A 259 -19.17 9.31 36.15
N GLU A 260 -20.37 9.89 36.16
CA GLU A 260 -21.57 9.27 35.60
C GLU A 260 -21.40 8.96 34.10
N LYS A 261 -20.84 9.91 33.33
CA LYS A 261 -20.51 9.69 31.91
C LYS A 261 -19.47 8.59 31.72
N ALA A 262 -18.45 8.52 32.57
CA ALA A 262 -17.42 7.49 32.53
C ALA A 262 -18.00 6.11 32.84
N ASP A 263 -18.90 6.00 33.81
CA ASP A 263 -19.58 4.74 34.16
C ASP A 263 -20.48 4.26 33.01
N LEU A 264 -21.23 5.16 32.36
CA LEU A 264 -22.02 4.85 31.16
C LEU A 264 -21.13 4.40 29.99
N LEU A 265 -20.02 5.10 29.75
CA LEU A 265 -19.07 4.74 28.69
C LEU A 265 -18.47 3.37 28.96
N LYS A 266 -18.05 3.08 30.20
CA LYS A 266 -17.51 1.78 30.60
C LYS A 266 -18.52 0.64 30.40
N ALA A 267 -19.80 0.88 30.70
CA ALA A 267 -20.85 -0.10 30.44
C ALA A 267 -21.06 -0.35 28.93
N ALA A 268 -20.96 0.70 28.10
CA ALA A 268 -21.03 0.59 26.65
C ALA A 268 -19.82 -0.14 26.06
N GLU A 269 -18.61 0.15 26.56
CA GLU A 269 -17.37 -0.54 26.18
C GLU A 269 -17.41 -2.03 26.53
N ALA A 270 -17.86 -2.38 27.75
CA ALA A 270 -17.97 -3.79 28.14
C ALA A 270 -18.95 -4.57 27.24
N LEU A 271 -20.04 -3.92 26.83
CA LEU A 271 -21.00 -4.51 25.90
C LEU A 271 -20.41 -4.64 24.48
N PHE A 272 -19.65 -3.65 24.02
CA PHE A 272 -18.89 -3.72 22.76
C PHE A 272 -17.84 -4.83 22.77
N GLU A 273 -17.02 -4.92 23.82
CA GLU A 273 -15.98 -5.94 23.97
C GLU A 273 -16.59 -7.36 24.01
N LYS A 274 -17.76 -7.52 24.64
CA LYS A 274 -18.51 -8.78 24.62
C LYS A 274 -18.93 -9.18 23.21
N GLU A 275 -19.53 -8.28 22.44
CA GLU A 275 -19.95 -8.54 21.05
C GLU A 275 -18.73 -8.79 20.13
N LEU A 276 -17.64 -8.05 20.35
CA LEU A 276 -16.38 -8.25 19.65
C LEU A 276 -15.81 -9.64 19.91
N ALA A 277 -15.77 -10.07 21.17
CA ALA A 277 -15.31 -11.40 21.55
C ALA A 277 -16.18 -12.51 20.94
N ALA A 278 -17.51 -12.33 20.94
CA ALA A 278 -18.43 -13.27 20.31
C ALA A 278 -18.16 -13.44 18.81
N LEU A 279 -17.92 -12.34 18.09
CA LEU A 279 -17.64 -12.38 16.65
C LEU A 279 -16.25 -12.92 16.31
N LEU A 280 -15.25 -12.69 17.16
CA LEU A 280 -13.90 -13.22 16.96
C LEU A 280 -13.79 -14.70 17.35
N GLY A 281 -14.55 -15.15 18.34
CA GLY A 281 -14.56 -16.53 18.84
C GLY A 281 -15.54 -17.47 18.12
N SER A 282 -16.46 -16.93 17.33
CA SER A 282 -17.38 -17.76 16.54
C SER A 282 -16.60 -18.57 15.49
N PRO A 283 -16.79 -19.89 15.39
CA PRO A 283 -16.18 -20.67 14.32
C PRO A 283 -16.62 -20.10 12.97
N LYS A 284 -15.68 -19.96 12.04
CA LYS A 284 -15.99 -19.51 10.67
C LYS A 284 -17.11 -20.41 10.12
N PRO A 285 -18.22 -19.86 9.61
CA PRO A 285 -19.16 -20.67 8.84
C PRO A 285 -18.40 -21.25 7.64
N GLU A 286 -18.47 -22.58 7.49
CA GLU A 286 -17.88 -23.34 6.38
C GLU A 286 -18.45 -22.92 5.02
#